data_AF-A0A085LXF5-F1
#
_entry.id   AF-A0A085LXF5-F1
#
_cell.length_a   1.000
_cell.length_b   1.000
_cell.length_c   1.000
_cell.angle_alpha   90.00
_cell.angle_beta   90.00
_cell.angle_gamma   90.00
#
_symmetry.space_group_name_H-M   'P 1'
#
loop_
_entity.id
_entity.type
_entity.pdbx_description
1 polymer ?
#
loop_
_entity_poly.entity_id
_entity_poly.type
_entity_poly.pdbx_seq_one_letter_code
_entity_poly.pdbx_strand_id
1 'polypeptide(L)'
;MTDCRRGYYRLSREDYTHFRVNHSIIFLHPEDPEVHTQSMESLWAQVKRSSKLRCGTRRSELDSYLCEFMWRRRLRPHEDPFDKILDGIARYWPPL
;
A
#
# COMPACT_ATOMS: atom_id res chain seq x y z
N MET A 1 -6.45 -2.45 -13.27
CA MET A 1 -5.72 -3.72 -13.42
C MET A 1 -5.85 -4.59 -12.17
N THR A 2 -6.34 -5.83 -12.27
CA THR A 2 -6.51 -6.73 -11.09
C THR A 2 -6.20 -8.19 -11.43
N ASP A 3 -6.03 -9.05 -10.42
CA ASP A 3 -6.21 -10.50 -10.59
C ASP A 3 -7.60 -10.75 -11.18
N CYS A 4 -7.72 -11.76 -12.05
CA CYS A 4 -8.93 -12.12 -12.81
C CYS A 4 -10.16 -12.52 -11.96
N ARG A 5 -10.39 -11.89 -10.81
CA ARG A 5 -11.52 -12.07 -9.91
C ARG A 5 -12.85 -11.81 -10.60
N ARG A 6 -13.80 -12.72 -10.35
CA ARG A 6 -15.13 -12.77 -11.00
C ARG A 6 -15.96 -11.48 -10.90
N GLY A 7 -15.74 -10.66 -9.87
CA GLY A 7 -16.44 -9.38 -9.71
C GLY A 7 -16.10 -8.33 -10.76
N TYR A 8 -14.89 -8.37 -11.32
CA TYR A 8 -14.42 -7.35 -12.28
C TYR A 8 -14.87 -7.61 -13.72
N TYR A 9 -15.52 -8.74 -14.01
CA TYR A 9 -16.01 -9.08 -15.35
C TYR A 9 -17.11 -8.12 -15.83
N ARG A 10 -17.78 -7.42 -14.91
CA ARG A 10 -18.83 -6.46 -15.26
C ARG A 10 -18.28 -5.07 -15.61
N LEU A 11 -17.02 -4.76 -15.30
CA LEU A 11 -16.44 -3.44 -15.57
C LEU A 11 -16.37 -3.12 -17.07
N SER A 12 -16.19 -4.14 -17.92
CA SER A 12 -16.22 -3.96 -19.38
C SER A 12 -17.61 -3.64 -19.93
N ARG A 13 -18.67 -3.79 -19.12
CA ARG A 13 -20.05 -3.41 -19.50
C ARG A 13 -20.36 -1.96 -19.13
N GLU A 14 -19.47 -1.31 -18.37
CA GLU A 14 -19.59 0.07 -17.88
C GLU A 14 -18.56 0.98 -18.59
N ASP A 15 -18.20 0.66 -19.84
CA ASP A 15 -17.20 1.35 -20.67
C ASP A 15 -15.81 1.53 -20.05
N TYR A 16 -15.47 0.74 -19.03
CA TYR A 16 -14.16 0.77 -18.40
C TYR A 16 -13.27 -0.34 -18.96
N THR A 17 -12.23 0.04 -19.72
CA THR A 17 -11.21 -0.89 -20.21
C THR A 17 -10.34 -1.38 -19.07
N HIS A 18 -10.78 -2.44 -18.39
CA HIS A 18 -10.05 -3.03 -17.26
C HIS A 18 -9.09 -4.10 -17.73
N PHE A 19 -7.79 -3.81 -17.68
CA PHE A 19 -6.75 -4.81 -17.92
C PHE A 19 -6.70 -5.86 -16.79
N ARG A 20 -6.43 -7.11 -17.14
CA ARG A 20 -6.46 -8.26 -16.22
C ARG A 20 -5.15 -9.02 -16.32
N VAL A 21 -4.56 -9.38 -15.18
CA VAL A 21 -3.37 -10.24 -15.13
C VAL A 21 -3.77 -11.54 -14.46
N ASN A 22 -3.63 -12.65 -15.17
CA ASN A 22 -3.85 -13.97 -14.60
C ASN A 22 -2.55 -14.48 -13.97
N HIS A 23 -2.38 -14.29 -12.67
CA HIS A 23 -1.19 -14.70 -11.92
C HIS A 23 -0.98 -16.23 -11.86
N SER A 24 -1.95 -17.08 -12.26
CA SER A 24 -1.73 -18.53 -12.39
C SER A 24 -1.19 -18.95 -13.76
N ILE A 25 -1.22 -18.05 -14.76
CA ILE A 25 -0.84 -18.35 -16.15
C ILE A 25 0.35 -17.50 -16.59
N ILE A 26 0.47 -16.24 -16.12
CA ILE A 26 1.51 -15.32 -16.55
C ILE A 26 1.99 -14.48 -15.35
N PHE A 27 3.30 -14.50 -15.10
CA PHE A 27 3.94 -13.80 -13.96
C PHE A 27 4.09 -12.28 -14.21
N LEU A 28 4.13 -11.84 -15.47
CA LEU A 28 4.16 -10.45 -15.94
C LEU A 28 3.14 -10.30 -17.08
N HIS A 29 2.46 -9.16 -17.22
CA HIS A 29 1.52 -8.98 -18.34
C HIS A 29 2.29 -9.05 -19.67
N PRO A 30 1.90 -9.92 -20.62
CA PRO A 30 2.74 -10.22 -21.79
C PRO A 30 2.81 -9.06 -22.80
N GLU A 31 1.84 -8.14 -22.78
CA GLU A 31 1.75 -7.04 -23.76
C GLU A 31 2.12 -5.67 -23.19
N ASP A 32 2.33 -5.55 -21.87
CA ASP A 32 2.66 -4.26 -21.27
C ASP A 32 3.59 -4.46 -20.05
N PRO A 33 4.90 -4.20 -20.21
CA PRO A 33 5.88 -4.33 -19.14
C PRO A 33 5.76 -3.26 -18.04
N GLU A 34 4.99 -2.18 -18.22
CA GLU A 34 4.72 -1.19 -17.16
C GLU A 34 3.64 -1.65 -16.17
N VAL A 35 3.01 -2.80 -16.43
CA VAL A 35 2.04 -3.40 -15.52
C VAL A 35 2.76 -4.04 -14.34
N HIS A 36 2.81 -3.30 -13.24
CA HIS A 36 3.48 -3.72 -12.01
C HIS A 36 2.50 -4.08 -10.88
N THR A 37 1.57 -5.03 -11.13
CA THR A 37 0.68 -5.56 -10.08
C THR A 37 1.46 -6.15 -8.92
N GLN A 38 2.60 -6.80 -9.20
CA GLN A 38 3.49 -7.36 -8.18
C GLN A 38 4.04 -6.32 -7.19
N SER A 39 4.38 -5.12 -7.67
CA SER A 39 4.87 -4.05 -6.78
C SER A 39 3.76 -3.58 -5.84
N MET A 40 2.52 -3.49 -6.32
CA MET A 40 1.37 -3.18 -5.46
C MET A 40 1.07 -4.29 -4.46
N GLU A 41 1.10 -5.56 -4.88
CA GLU A 41 0.89 -6.71 -3.99
C GLU A 41 1.97 -6.79 -2.90
N SER A 42 3.23 -6.62 -3.30
CA SER A 42 4.38 -6.57 -2.40
C SER A 42 4.25 -5.43 -1.38
N LEU A 43 3.81 -4.25 -1.82
CA LEU A 43 3.54 -3.12 -0.93
C LEU A 43 2.46 -3.47 0.10
N TRP A 44 1.33 -4.04 -0.33
CA TRP A 44 0.27 -4.46 0.57
C TRP A 44 0.70 -5.56 1.53
N ALA A 45 1.59 -6.48 1.09
CA ALA A 45 2.16 -7.49 1.97
C ALA A 45 2.97 -6.85 3.10
N GLN A 46 3.77 -5.82 2.81
CA GLN A 46 4.53 -5.07 3.82
C GLN A 46 3.62 -4.31 4.79
N VAL A 47 2.60 -3.60 4.27
CA VAL A 47 1.61 -2.88 5.09
C VAL A 47 0.92 -3.84 6.06
N LYS A 48 0.48 -5.01 5.58
CA LYS A 48 -0.24 -6.00 6.40
C LYS A 48 0.66 -6.76 7.38
N ARG A 49 1.98 -6.74 7.21
CA ARG A 49 2.92 -7.51 8.06
C ARG A 49 2.81 -7.10 9.53
N SER A 50 2.78 -5.79 9.80
CA SER A 50 2.68 -5.27 11.17
C SER A 50 1.36 -5.67 11.85
N SER A 51 0.25 -5.59 11.11
CA SER A 51 -1.06 -6.04 11.59
C SER A 51 -1.09 -7.55 11.87
N LYS A 52 -0.43 -8.37 11.05
CA LYS A 52 -0.36 -9.83 11.28
C LYS A 52 0.44 -10.18 12.53
N LEU A 53 1.56 -9.49 12.76
CA LEU A 53 2.39 -9.68 13.96
C LEU A 53 1.64 -9.35 15.25
N ARG A 54 0.65 -8.44 15.19
CA ARG A 54 -0.24 -8.09 16.31
C ARG A 54 -1.49 -8.96 16.42
N CYS A 55 -1.60 -10.05 15.65
CA CYS A 55 -2.80 -10.88 15.57
C CYS A 55 -4.07 -10.12 15.14
N GLY A 56 -3.89 -9.08 14.33
CA GLY A 56 -4.95 -8.17 13.89
C GLY A 56 -4.71 -6.73 14.32
N THR A 57 -5.57 -5.85 13.86
CA THR A 57 -5.57 -4.43 14.23
C THR A 57 -7.02 -4.00 14.30
N ARG A 58 -7.38 -3.28 15.36
CA ARG A 58 -8.74 -2.76 15.51
C ARG A 58 -9.03 -1.82 14.35
N ARG A 59 -10.26 -1.85 13.82
CA ARG A 59 -10.65 -1.02 12.67
C ARG A 59 -10.44 0.48 12.93
N SER A 60 -10.66 0.93 14.16
CA SER A 60 -10.42 2.32 14.59
C SER A 60 -8.97 2.78 14.41
N GLU A 61 -8.00 1.86 14.48
CA GLU A 61 -6.58 2.17 14.42
C GLU A 61 -5.99 2.03 13.01
N LEU A 62 -6.75 1.47 12.06
CA LEU A 62 -6.23 1.16 10.72
C LEU A 62 -5.68 2.41 10.04
N ASP A 63 -6.40 3.52 10.11
CA ASP A 63 -5.98 4.78 9.48
C ASP A 63 -4.69 5.30 10.10
N SER A 64 -4.58 5.28 11.43
CA SER A 64 -3.37 5.68 12.15
C SER A 64 -2.15 4.84 11.74
N TYR A 65 -2.29 3.51 11.65
CA TYR A 65 -1.20 2.63 11.23
C TYR A 65 -0.84 2.78 9.75
N LEU A 66 -1.82 3.04 8.88
CA LEU A 66 -1.56 3.34 7.46
C LEU A 66 -0.80 4.66 7.32
N CYS A 67 -1.21 5.70 8.05
CA CYS A 67 -0.51 6.97 8.11
C CYS A 67 0.93 6.82 8.61
N GLU A 68 1.12 6.08 9.71
CA GLU A 68 2.46 5.78 10.24
C GLU A 68 3.33 5.06 9.21
N PHE A 69 2.80 4.02 8.55
CA PHE A 69 3.53 3.27 7.52
C PHE A 69 3.94 4.17 6.35
N MET A 70 3.02 4.99 5.84
CA MET A 70 3.30 5.94 4.76
C MET A 70 4.35 6.97 5.18
N TRP A 71 4.29 7.47 6.41
CA TRP A 71 5.25 8.41 6.95
C TRP A 71 6.65 7.78 7.08
N ARG A 72 6.76 6.60 7.70
CA ARG A 72 8.05 5.87 7.82
C ARG A 72 8.70 5.58 6.47
N ARG A 73 7.91 5.24 5.46
CA ARG A 73 8.41 4.95 4.11
C ARG A 73 9.01 6.18 3.40
N ARG A 74 8.67 7.40 3.85
CA ARG A 74 9.23 8.65 3.32
C ARG A 74 10.53 9.06 4.02
N LEU A 75 10.86 8.45 5.16
CA LEU A 75 12.11 8.71 5.85
C LEU A 75 13.30 8.21 5.03
N ARG A 76 14.39 8.96 5.04
CA ARG A 76 15.65 8.56 4.42
C ARG A 76 16.34 7.49 5.29
N PRO A 77 17.21 6.64 4.72
CA PRO A 77 17.86 5.55 5.48
C PRO A 77 18.68 5.97 6.70
N HIS A 78 19.14 7.23 6.74
CA HIS A 78 19.93 7.80 7.84
C HIS A 78 19.11 8.69 8.78
N GLU A 79 17.80 8.83 8.54
CA GLU A 79 16.92 9.60 9.40
C GLU A 79 16.37 8.68 10.49
N ASP A 80 16.64 9.04 11.74
CA ASP A 80 16.05 8.33 12.87
C ASP A 80 14.56 8.69 13.00
N PRO A 81 13.64 7.70 13.02
CA PRO A 81 12.21 7.98 13.11
C PRO A 81 11.81 8.70 14.40
N PHE A 82 12.49 8.43 15.52
CA PHE A 82 12.17 9.08 16.79
C PHE A 82 12.51 10.58 16.72
N ASP A 83 13.69 10.93 16.20
CA ASP A 83 14.06 12.34 16.02
C ASP A 83 13.08 13.06 15.06
N LYS A 84 12.69 12.39 13.97
CA LYS A 84 11.78 12.98 12.98
C LYS A 84 10.36 13.20 13.48
N ILE A 85 9.86 12.34 14.37
CA ILE A 85 8.54 12.56 14.96
C ILE A 85 8.61 13.72 15.96
N LEU A 86 9.70 13.85 16.72
CA LEU A 86 9.91 14.99 17.62
C LEU A 86 10.02 16.32 16.85
N ASP A 87 10.80 16.35 15.76
CA ASP A 87 10.88 17.51 14.86
C ASP A 87 9.50 17.91 14.33
N GLY A 88 8.71 16.92 13.93
CA GLY A 88 7.33 17.12 13.49
C GLY A 88 6.48 17.76 14.59
N ILE A 89 6.48 17.18 15.79
CA ILE A 89 5.73 17.71 16.93
C ILE A 89 6.16 19.14 17.23
N ALA A 90 7.46 19.42 17.36
CA ALA A 90 7.96 20.76 17.65
C ALA A 90 7.58 21.80 16.59
N ARG A 91 7.56 21.40 15.30
CA ARG A 91 7.25 22.30 14.18
C ARG A 91 5.81 22.80 14.16
N TYR A 92 4.88 21.94 14.53
CA TYR A 92 3.45 22.20 14.38
C TYR A 92 2.77 22.44 15.75
N TRP A 93 3.42 22.06 16.85
CA TRP A 93 3.03 22.33 18.25
C TRP A 93 4.20 23.04 18.97
N PRO A 94 4.63 24.24 18.52
CA PRO A 94 5.73 24.95 19.15
C PRO A 94 5.35 25.36 20.59
N PRO A 95 6.33 25.40 21.52
CA PRO A 95 6.08 25.94 22.85
C PRO A 95 5.65 27.41 22.75
N LEU A 96 4.71 27.78 23.62
CA LEU A 96 4.23 29.17 23.78
C LEU A 96 5.34 30.12 24.23
#